data_AF-A0A929NTI1-F1
#
_entry.id   AF-A0A929NTI1-F1
#
_cell.length_a   1.000
_cell.length_b   1.000
_cell.length_c   1.000
_cell.angle_alpha   90.00
_cell.angle_beta   90.00
_cell.angle_gamma   90.00
#
_symmetry.space_group_name_H-M   'P 1'
#
loop_
_entity.id
_entity.type
_entity.pdbx_description
1 polymer ?
#
loop_
_entity_poly.entity_id
_entity_poly.type
_entity_poly.pdbx_seq_one_letter_code
_entity_poly.pdbx_strand_id
1 'polypeptide(L)'
;MAETNEKLPACYFCEYDDRGFPCRNDDGTLNMDRLAKASLVICQEKSGTPLYKENFWSSFCEKEIVREAPETAFQFIVYALPMFKTNREIAVLAAGPLEDLVVAHGEQMIDAIELEASKNERFRILLSGIWGEARTNPEVWRRIQVAVGDGPHIDDDHRTPQGSRKSDSGA
;
A
#
# COMPACT_ATOMS: atom_id res chain seq x y z
N MET A 1 17.19 -5.96 9.98
CA MET A 1 15.82 -6.08 10.50
C MET A 1 15.78 -5.25 11.75
N ALA A 2 15.26 -4.03 11.67
CA ALA A 2 14.89 -3.27 12.85
C ALA A 2 13.43 -3.62 13.11
N GLU A 3 13.15 -4.34 14.19
CA GLU A 3 11.80 -4.45 14.72
C GLU A 3 11.42 -3.08 15.27
N THR A 4 10.90 -2.21 14.42
CA THR A 4 10.25 -0.98 14.90
C THR A 4 8.87 -1.38 15.40
N ASN A 5 8.84 -1.93 16.61
CA ASN A 5 7.64 -2.14 17.40
C ASN A 5 7.16 -0.78 17.94
N GLU A 6 6.95 0.17 17.03
CA GLU A 6 6.59 1.54 17.36
C GLU A 6 5.09 1.60 17.60
N LYS A 7 4.70 2.11 18.76
CA LYS A 7 3.28 2.29 19.07
C LYS A 7 2.72 3.33 18.11
N LEU A 8 1.62 2.98 17.45
CA LEU A 8 0.95 3.95 16.60
C LEU A 8 0.54 5.16 17.44
N PRO A 9 0.80 6.39 16.96
CA PRO A 9 0.42 7.60 17.69
C PRO A 9 -1.07 7.56 18.04
N ALA A 10 -1.44 8.22 19.13
CA ALA A 10 -2.84 8.41 19.47
C ALA A 10 -3.43 9.42 18.48
N CYS A 11 -4.25 9.01 17.49
CA CYS A 11 -4.77 9.96 16.50
C CYS A 11 -6.17 9.68 15.88
N TYR A 12 -7.00 10.73 16.01
CA TYR A 12 -8.16 11.27 15.28
C TYR A 12 -9.31 10.40 14.72
N PHE A 13 -9.10 9.17 14.23
CA PHE A 13 -10.20 8.29 13.73
C PHE A 13 -10.54 7.13 14.69
N CYS A 14 -10.02 7.24 15.91
CA CYS A 14 -9.81 6.22 16.94
C CYS A 14 -10.93 5.23 17.32
N GLU A 15 -12.17 5.42 16.86
CA GLU A 15 -13.24 4.46 17.10
C GLU A 15 -13.94 4.14 15.79
N TYR A 16 -13.81 2.90 15.33
CA TYR A 16 -14.69 2.39 14.28
C TYR A 16 -16.00 1.93 14.91
N ASP A 17 -16.96 2.84 14.98
CA ASP A 17 -18.19 2.66 15.75
C ASP A 17 -17.85 2.21 17.20
N ASP A 18 -18.55 1.21 17.72
CA ASP A 18 -18.34 0.66 19.06
C ASP A 18 -17.11 -0.30 19.17
N ARG A 19 -16.28 -0.41 18.12
CA ARG A 19 -15.20 -1.44 18.04
C ARG A 19 -13.83 -0.94 18.52
N GLY A 20 -13.67 0.33 18.86
CA GLY A 20 -12.37 0.90 19.22
C GLY A 20 -11.38 0.85 18.04
N PHE A 21 -10.20 0.26 18.28
CA PHE A 21 -9.08 0.18 17.34
C PHE A 21 -8.87 -1.25 16.83
N PRO A 22 -9.68 -1.74 15.88
CA PRO A 22 -9.65 -3.15 15.46
C PRO A 22 -8.32 -3.60 14.84
N CYS A 23 -7.49 -2.67 14.34
CA CYS A 23 -6.16 -2.96 13.83
C CYS A 23 -5.04 -2.93 14.87
N ARG A 24 -5.31 -2.67 16.16
CA ARG A 24 -4.28 -2.61 17.21
C ARG A 24 -4.29 -3.85 18.10
N ASN A 25 -3.13 -4.21 18.62
CA ASN A 25 -2.97 -5.13 19.74
C ASN A 25 -3.26 -4.41 21.07
N ASP A 26 -3.39 -5.17 22.16
CA ASP A 26 -3.65 -4.64 23.50
C ASP A 26 -2.56 -3.67 24.00
N ASP A 27 -1.33 -3.79 23.48
CA ASP A 27 -0.21 -2.91 23.81
C ASP A 27 -0.17 -1.60 22.98
N GLY A 28 -1.08 -1.45 22.03
CA GLY A 28 -1.22 -0.31 21.12
C GLY A 28 -0.42 -0.41 19.81
N THR A 29 0.28 -1.52 19.58
CA THR A 29 1.03 -1.78 18.33
C THR A 29 0.09 -2.23 17.21
N LEU A 30 0.50 -2.09 15.95
CA LEU A 30 -0.29 -2.55 14.81
C LEU A 30 -0.36 -4.08 14.76
N ASN A 31 -1.58 -4.62 14.65
CA ASN A 31 -1.81 -6.02 14.34
C ASN A 31 -1.80 -6.24 12.82
N MET A 32 -0.60 -6.45 12.26
CA MET A 32 -0.39 -6.59 10.81
C MET A 32 -1.22 -7.75 10.21
N ASP A 33 -1.26 -8.90 10.88
CA ASP A 33 -1.99 -10.09 10.41
C ASP A 33 -3.50 -9.85 10.35
N ARG A 34 -4.08 -9.28 11.41
CA ARG A 34 -5.51 -8.97 11.45
C ARG A 34 -5.90 -7.94 10.41
N LEU A 35 -5.09 -6.88 10.25
CA LEU A 35 -5.32 -5.88 9.22
C LEU A 35 -5.23 -6.49 7.82
N ALA A 36 -4.18 -7.27 7.52
CA ALA A 36 -3.99 -7.88 6.21
C ALA A 36 -5.12 -8.86 5.85
N LYS A 37 -5.60 -9.66 6.81
CA LYS A 37 -6.76 -10.55 6.62
C LYS A 37 -8.03 -9.78 6.30
N ALA A 38 -8.31 -8.71 7.04
CA ALA A 38 -9.49 -7.88 6.81
C ALA A 38 -9.44 -7.17 5.44
N SER A 39 -8.27 -6.65 5.05
CA SER A 39 -8.08 -6.03 3.74
C SER A 39 -8.23 -7.03 2.59
N LEU A 40 -7.75 -8.27 2.76
CA LEU A 40 -7.98 -9.33 1.77
C LEU A 40 -9.47 -9.66 1.63
N VAL A 41 -10.22 -9.71 2.73
CA VAL A 41 -11.68 -9.88 2.71
C VAL A 41 -12.35 -8.75 1.92
N ILE A 42 -11.99 -7.49 2.18
CA ILE A 42 -12.52 -6.33 1.44
C ILE A 42 -12.23 -6.43 -0.06
N CYS A 43 -11.06 -6.94 -0.43
CA CYS A 43 -10.70 -7.15 -1.82
C CYS A 43 -11.54 -8.26 -2.51
N GLN A 44 -11.84 -9.34 -1.78
CA GLN A 44 -12.51 -10.52 -2.34
C GLN A 44 -14.03 -10.39 -2.36
N GLU A 45 -14.59 -9.68 -1.38
CA GLU A 45 -16.03 -9.51 -1.23
C GLU A 45 -16.61 -8.43 -2.14
N LYS A 46 -17.87 -8.60 -2.52
CA LYS A 46 -18.62 -7.54 -3.20
C LYS A 46 -18.94 -6.44 -2.20
N SER A 47 -18.80 -5.17 -2.64
CA SER A 47 -19.18 -4.03 -1.81
C SER A 47 -20.63 -4.17 -1.34
N GLY A 48 -20.84 -3.95 -0.04
CA GLY A 48 -22.16 -3.99 0.60
C GLY A 48 -22.59 -5.34 1.16
N THR A 49 -21.86 -6.45 0.92
CA THR A 49 -22.11 -7.71 1.63
C THR A 49 -21.87 -7.54 3.14
N PRO A 50 -22.50 -8.36 4.00
CA PRO A 50 -22.25 -8.30 5.45
C PRO A 50 -20.76 -8.44 5.79
N LEU A 51 -20.07 -9.41 5.15
CA LEU A 51 -18.66 -9.66 5.37
C LEU A 51 -17.78 -8.47 4.92
N TYR A 52 -18.12 -7.81 3.80
CA TYR A 52 -17.47 -6.56 3.41
C TYR A 52 -17.65 -5.48 4.50
N LYS A 53 -18.89 -5.21 4.93
CA LYS A 53 -19.18 -4.17 5.93
C LYS A 53 -18.46 -4.42 7.26
N GLU A 54 -18.40 -5.68 7.69
CA GLU A 54 -17.73 -6.08 8.93
C GLU A 54 -16.22 -5.87 8.91
N ASN A 55 -15.60 -5.79 7.74
CA ASN A 55 -14.16 -5.64 7.55
C ASN A 55 -13.75 -4.25 7.04
N PHE A 56 -14.71 -3.36 6.75
CA PHE A 56 -14.43 -2.07 6.11
C PHE A 56 -13.60 -1.12 7.01
N TRP A 57 -13.55 -1.40 8.31
CA TRP A 57 -12.63 -0.75 9.23
C TRP A 57 -11.16 -0.84 8.79
N SER A 58 -10.77 -1.89 8.03
CA SER A 58 -9.38 -2.06 7.58
C SER A 58 -8.92 -0.89 6.71
N SER A 59 -9.79 -0.36 5.85
CA SER A 59 -9.49 0.79 5.00
C SER A 59 -9.26 2.08 5.79
N PHE A 60 -9.86 2.22 6.98
CA PHE A 60 -9.57 3.37 7.86
C PHE A 60 -8.22 3.21 8.54
N CYS A 61 -7.91 2.00 9.01
CA CYS A 61 -6.60 1.69 9.60
C CYS A 61 -5.45 1.88 8.61
N GLU A 62 -5.62 1.46 7.34
CA GLU A 62 -4.64 1.68 6.28
C GLU A 62 -4.38 3.18 6.05
N LYS A 63 -5.43 3.98 5.95
CA LYS A 63 -5.31 5.44 5.79
C LYS A 63 -4.65 6.10 7.00
N GLU A 64 -4.95 5.62 8.21
CA GLU A 64 -4.34 6.11 9.44
C GLU A 64 -2.83 5.88 9.43
N ILE A 65 -2.38 4.64 9.19
CA ILE A 65 -0.96 4.34 9.22
C ILE A 65 -0.21 5.02 8.08
N VAL A 66 -0.82 5.16 6.89
CA VAL A 66 -0.21 5.92 5.79
C VAL A 66 0.03 7.36 6.21
N ARG A 67 -0.95 8.02 6.84
CA ARG A 67 -0.86 9.43 7.22
C ARG A 67 0.08 9.69 8.40
N GLU A 68 0.07 8.80 9.39
CA GLU A 68 0.69 9.05 10.70
C GLU A 68 1.99 8.29 10.93
N ALA A 69 2.20 7.18 10.23
CA ALA A 69 3.32 6.26 10.45
C ALA A 69 3.77 5.62 9.11
N PRO A 70 4.30 6.40 8.16
CA PRO A 70 4.58 5.92 6.80
C PRO A 70 5.54 4.73 6.74
N GLU A 71 6.52 4.63 7.64
CA GLU A 71 7.39 3.46 7.78
C GLU A 71 6.60 2.21 8.21
N THR A 72 5.65 2.35 9.14
CA THR A 72 4.77 1.26 9.57
C THR A 72 3.80 0.86 8.47
N ALA A 73 3.27 1.82 7.71
CA ALA A 73 2.44 1.57 6.53
C ALA A 73 3.20 0.75 5.48
N PHE A 74 4.45 1.13 5.21
CA PHE A 74 5.31 0.39 4.28
C PHE A 74 5.57 -1.04 4.76
N GLN A 75 5.90 -1.22 6.03
CA GLN A 75 6.08 -2.54 6.63
C GLN A 75 4.82 -3.40 6.52
N PHE A 76 3.64 -2.81 6.78
CA PHE A 76 2.35 -3.47 6.58
C PHE A 76 2.15 -3.93 5.14
N ILE A 77 2.40 -3.07 4.15
CA ILE A 77 2.25 -3.41 2.73
C ILE A 77 3.15 -4.60 2.35
N VAL A 78 4.42 -4.57 2.77
CA VAL A 78 5.37 -5.66 2.50
C VAL A 78 4.94 -6.95 3.20
N TYR A 79 4.46 -6.85 4.45
CA TYR A 79 3.95 -7.98 5.23
C TYR A 79 2.70 -8.61 4.60
N ALA A 80 1.77 -7.79 4.12
CA ALA A 80 0.48 -8.23 3.60
C ALA A 80 0.60 -8.87 2.21
N LEU A 81 1.51 -8.37 1.36
CA LEU A 81 1.67 -8.76 -0.05
C LEU A 81 1.71 -10.29 -0.32
N PRO A 82 2.35 -11.15 0.48
CA PRO A 82 2.30 -12.60 0.29
C PRO A 82 0.90 -13.20 0.37
N MET A 83 -0.07 -12.55 1.02
CA MET A 83 -1.45 -13.04 1.17
C MET A 83 -2.32 -12.78 -0.07
N PHE A 84 -2.00 -11.76 -0.87
CA PHE A 84 -2.72 -11.36 -2.07
C PHE A 84 -2.16 -12.13 -3.26
N LYS A 85 -2.87 -13.14 -3.78
CA LYS A 85 -2.32 -14.16 -4.70
C LYS A 85 -2.50 -13.82 -6.17
N THR A 86 -3.57 -13.12 -6.51
CA THR A 86 -3.92 -12.77 -7.90
C THR A 86 -3.52 -11.34 -8.23
N ASN A 87 -3.31 -11.02 -9.52
CA ASN A 87 -3.05 -9.64 -9.96
C ASN A 87 -4.15 -8.67 -9.52
N ARG A 88 -5.42 -9.11 -9.52
CA ARG A 88 -6.54 -8.32 -9.02
C ARG A 88 -6.40 -7.99 -7.53
N GLU A 89 -6.00 -8.95 -6.72
CA GLU A 89 -5.77 -8.75 -5.29
C GLU A 89 -4.59 -7.81 -5.05
N ILE A 90 -3.46 -8.05 -5.73
CA ILE A 90 -2.28 -7.20 -5.64
C ILE A 90 -2.60 -5.76 -6.06
N ALA A 91 -3.42 -5.56 -7.10
CA ALA A 91 -3.83 -4.23 -7.56
C ALA A 91 -4.60 -3.42 -6.50
N VAL A 92 -5.36 -4.08 -5.61
CA VAL A 92 -6.04 -3.38 -4.50
C VAL A 92 -5.03 -2.85 -3.48
N LEU A 93 -3.98 -3.63 -3.17
CA LEU A 93 -2.91 -3.18 -2.29
C LEU A 93 -2.05 -2.08 -2.95
N ALA A 94 -1.91 -2.12 -4.28
CA ALA A 94 -1.20 -1.11 -5.07
C ALA A 94 -1.95 0.22 -5.10
N ALA A 95 -3.15 0.24 -5.70
CA ALA A 95 -3.96 1.44 -5.90
C ALA A 95 -4.59 1.99 -4.61
N GLY A 96 -4.47 1.26 -3.50
CA GLY A 96 -4.84 1.73 -2.16
C GLY A 96 -3.60 2.18 -1.38
N PRO A 97 -3.17 1.43 -0.35
CA PRO A 97 -2.19 1.92 0.61
C PRO A 97 -0.81 2.23 0.03
N LEU A 98 -0.33 1.50 -1.00
CA LEU A 98 0.98 1.82 -1.60
C LEU A 98 0.95 3.13 -2.40
N GLU A 99 -0.10 3.35 -3.20
CA GLU A 99 -0.30 4.60 -3.92
C GLU A 99 -0.43 5.79 -2.95
N ASP A 100 -1.28 5.65 -1.93
CA ASP A 100 -1.48 6.71 -0.93
C ASP A 100 -0.16 7.04 -0.21
N LEU A 101 0.65 6.01 0.12
CA LEU A 101 1.98 6.19 0.71
C LEU A 101 2.94 6.93 -0.22
N VAL A 102 2.98 6.58 -1.52
CA VAL A 102 3.85 7.25 -2.51
C VAL A 102 3.43 8.69 -2.70
N VAL A 103 2.13 8.96 -2.79
CA VAL A 103 1.61 10.32 -3.00
C VAL A 103 1.89 11.21 -1.78
N ALA A 104 1.66 10.70 -0.57
CA ALA A 104 1.81 11.50 0.65
C ALA A 104 3.25 11.59 1.15
N HIS A 105 4.04 10.52 1.01
CA HIS A 105 5.35 10.35 1.65
C HIS A 105 6.45 9.91 0.69
N GLY A 106 6.24 10.03 -0.63
CA GLY A 106 7.16 9.53 -1.64
C GLY A 106 8.60 10.03 -1.48
N GLU A 107 8.80 11.31 -1.16
CA GLU A 107 10.16 11.87 -0.95
C GLU A 107 10.88 11.23 0.25
N GLN A 108 10.15 10.91 1.32
CA GLN A 108 10.69 10.25 2.52
C GLN A 108 10.91 8.74 2.28
N MET A 109 10.02 8.10 1.53
CA MET A 109 9.94 6.63 1.43
C MET A 109 10.64 6.05 0.21
N ILE A 110 11.06 6.87 -0.77
CA ILE A 110 11.57 6.38 -2.05
C ILE A 110 12.79 5.46 -1.91
N ASP A 111 13.72 5.75 -1.01
CA ASP A 111 14.90 4.91 -0.80
C ASP A 111 14.53 3.51 -0.28
N ALA A 112 13.52 3.42 0.61
CA ALA A 112 13.01 2.15 1.12
C ALA A 112 12.24 1.38 0.03
N ILE A 113 11.47 2.07 -0.79
CA ILE A 113 10.73 1.51 -1.93
C ILE A 113 11.70 0.90 -2.95
N GLU A 114 12.74 1.64 -3.33
CA GLU A 114 13.77 1.16 -4.27
C GLU A 114 14.51 -0.05 -3.72
N LEU A 115 14.90 0.00 -2.44
CA LEU A 115 15.60 -1.11 -1.78
C LEU A 115 14.72 -2.37 -1.71
N GLU A 116 13.42 -2.24 -1.45
CA GLU A 116 12.52 -3.40 -1.45
C GLU A 116 12.31 -3.92 -2.88
N ALA A 117 12.08 -3.04 -3.84
CA ALA A 117 11.95 -3.41 -5.25
C ALA A 117 13.21 -4.12 -5.79
N SER A 118 14.42 -3.76 -5.34
CA SER A 118 15.65 -4.38 -5.82
C SER A 118 15.80 -5.85 -5.40
N LYS A 119 15.20 -6.26 -4.28
CA LYS A 119 15.34 -7.62 -3.72
C LYS A 119 14.04 -8.45 -3.73
N ASN A 120 12.89 -7.83 -3.97
CA ASN A 120 11.58 -8.49 -3.92
C ASN A 120 10.83 -8.29 -5.24
N GLU A 121 10.89 -9.30 -6.11
CA GLU A 121 10.21 -9.28 -7.41
C GLU A 121 8.69 -9.10 -7.29
N ARG A 122 8.08 -9.71 -6.26
CA ARG A 122 6.64 -9.56 -6.01
C ARG A 122 6.28 -8.13 -5.63
N PHE A 123 7.15 -7.45 -4.88
CA PHE A 123 6.98 -6.04 -4.56
C PHE A 123 7.14 -5.16 -5.80
N ARG A 124 8.04 -5.51 -6.73
CA ARG A 124 8.14 -4.82 -8.04
C ARG A 124 6.84 -4.92 -8.84
N ILE A 125 6.22 -6.11 -8.87
CA ILE A 125 4.90 -6.32 -9.49
C ILE A 125 3.85 -5.46 -8.78
N LEU A 126 3.83 -5.42 -7.45
CA LEU A 126 2.93 -4.54 -6.69
C LEU A 126 3.12 -3.07 -7.07
N LEU A 127 4.37 -2.58 -7.10
CA LEU A 127 4.71 -1.20 -7.42
C LEU A 127 4.28 -0.79 -8.83
N SER A 128 4.23 -1.74 -9.77
CA SER A 128 3.75 -1.52 -11.13
C SER A 128 2.25 -1.21 -11.23
N GLY A 129 1.49 -1.36 -10.13
CA GLY A 129 0.03 -1.18 -10.10
C GLY A 129 -0.46 0.16 -9.56
N ILE A 130 0.42 1.11 -9.22
CA ILE A 130 0.02 2.42 -8.69
C ILE A 130 -0.32 3.41 -9.80
N TRP A 131 -1.24 4.33 -9.56
CA TRP A 131 -1.67 5.40 -10.50
C TRP A 131 -1.42 6.80 -9.92
N GLY A 132 -0.21 7.00 -9.39
CA GLY A 132 0.16 8.18 -8.60
C GLY A 132 0.80 9.35 -9.36
N GLU A 133 1.15 9.21 -10.65
CA GLU A 133 2.01 10.15 -11.39
C GLU A 133 1.69 11.63 -11.16
N ALA A 134 0.47 12.05 -11.53
CA ALA A 134 0.04 13.44 -11.45
C ALA A 134 -0.04 14.00 -10.02
N ARG A 135 0.01 13.15 -8.98
CA ARG A 135 -0.06 13.50 -7.56
C ARG A 135 1.27 13.33 -6.84
N THR A 136 2.30 12.83 -7.52
CA THR A 136 3.59 12.49 -6.93
C THR A 136 4.63 13.50 -7.41
N ASN A 137 5.64 13.78 -6.58
CA ASN A 137 6.81 14.54 -7.03
C ASN A 137 7.40 13.86 -8.30
N PRO A 138 7.62 14.60 -9.41
CA PRO A 138 8.08 13.99 -10.67
C PRO A 138 9.39 13.21 -10.54
N GLU A 139 10.31 13.64 -9.68
CA GLU A 139 11.57 12.91 -9.45
C GLU A 139 11.34 11.59 -8.71
N VAL A 140 10.44 11.58 -7.73
CA VAL A 140 10.02 10.35 -7.04
C VAL A 140 9.36 9.40 -8.04
N TRP A 141 8.47 9.91 -8.90
CA TRP A 141 7.82 9.09 -9.92
C TRP A 141 8.82 8.48 -10.91
N ARG A 142 9.78 9.27 -11.41
CA ARG A 142 10.85 8.78 -12.28
C ARG A 142 11.67 7.66 -11.64
N ARG A 143 11.98 7.79 -10.35
CA ARG A 143 12.67 6.75 -9.56
C ARG A 143 11.84 5.48 -9.43
N ILE A 144 10.52 5.61 -9.22
CA ILE A 144 9.59 4.47 -9.24
C ILE A 144 9.58 3.77 -10.59
N GLN A 145 9.52 4.51 -11.70
CA GLN A 145 9.58 3.93 -13.06
C GLN A 145 10.87 3.11 -13.25
N VAL A 146 12.01 3.60 -12.76
CA VAL A 146 13.29 2.88 -12.79
C VAL A 146 13.24 1.61 -11.91
N ALA A 147 12.66 1.69 -10.71
CA ALA A 147 12.55 0.57 -9.78
C ALA A 147 11.65 -0.57 -10.32
N VAL A 148 10.57 -0.21 -11.02
CA VAL A 148 9.69 -1.15 -11.73
C VAL A 148 10.42 -1.78 -12.93
N GLY A 149 11.16 -0.97 -13.70
CA GLY A 149 11.91 -1.44 -14.86
C GLY A 149 11.02 -2.10 -15.93
N ASP A 150 11.62 -2.98 -16.74
CA ASP A 150 10.91 -3.70 -17.81
C ASP A 150 10.45 -5.11 -17.39
N GLY A 151 10.38 -5.37 -16.08
CA GLY A 151 10.01 -6.67 -15.52
C GLY A 151 8.51 -6.99 -15.62
N PRO A 152 8.10 -8.15 -15.06
CA PRO A 152 6.68 -8.48 -14.92
C PRO A 152 5.92 -7.38 -14.17
N HIS A 153 4.74 -7.03 -14.67
CA HIS A 153 3.88 -6.00 -14.11
C HIS A 153 2.41 -6.44 -14.16
N ILE A 154 1.56 -5.74 -13.42
CA ILE A 154 0.14 -6.09 -13.27
C ILE A 154 -0.62 -5.93 -14.59
N ASP A 155 -0.46 -4.79 -15.24
CA ASP A 155 -1.05 -4.43 -16.53
C ASP A 155 -0.28 -3.29 -17.25
N ASP A 156 -0.65 -3.02 -18.50
CA ASP A 156 -0.04 -1.98 -19.35
C ASP A 156 -0.86 -0.66 -19.35
N ASP A 157 -1.66 -0.36 -18.32
CA ASP A 157 -2.43 0.90 -18.27
C ASP A 157 -1.47 2.10 -18.32
N HIS A 158 -1.73 3.06 -19.21
CA HIS A 158 -0.92 4.27 -19.40
C HIS A 158 -0.66 5.09 -18.12
N ARG A 159 -1.46 4.91 -17.06
CA ARG A 159 -1.31 5.61 -15.77
C ARG A 159 -0.34 4.91 -14.80
N THR A 160 0.10 3.70 -15.13
CA THR A 160 1.08 2.93 -14.33
C THR A 160 2.50 3.42 -14.60
N PRO A 161 3.49 3.11 -13.74
CA PRO A 161 4.88 3.53 -13.96
C PRO A 161 5.45 3.11 -15.33
N GLN A 162 5.24 1.86 -15.72
CA GLN A 162 5.67 1.31 -17.00
C GLN A 162 4.89 1.87 -18.19
N GLY A 163 3.59 2.16 -18.00
CA GLY A 163 2.72 2.74 -19.02
C GLY A 163 3.08 4.19 -19.34
N SER A 164 3.24 5.02 -18.31
CA SER A 164 3.56 6.46 -18.42
C SER A 164 4.95 6.71 -19.03
N ARG A 165 5.93 5.83 -18.78
CA ARG A 165 7.25 5.93 -19.42
C ARG A 165 7.18 5.86 -20.95
N LYS A 166 6.24 5.07 -21.49
CA LYS A 166 6.07 4.90 -22.93
C LYS A 166 5.47 6.16 -23.58
N SER A 167 4.64 6.94 -22.87
CA SER A 167 4.09 8.20 -23.38
C SER A 167 5.14 9.30 -23.49
N ASP A 168 6.11 9.36 -22.57
CA ASP A 168 7.17 10.38 -22.60
C ASP A 168 8.21 10.13 -23.70
N SER A 169 8.36 8.87 -24.14
CA SER A 169 9.32 8.47 -25.18
C SER A 169 8.84 8.75 -26.61
N GLY A 170 7.64 9.34 -26.77
CA GLY A 170 6.98 9.60 -28.06
C GLY A 170 6.85 11.08 -28.45
N ALA A 171 7.56 11.99 -27.76
CA ALA A 171 7.58 13.43 -28.06
C ALA A 171 8.91 13.88 -28.68
#